data_AF-A0A953WZT3-F1
#
_entry.id   AF-A0A953WZT3-F1
#
_cell.length_a   1.000
_cell.length_b   1.000
_cell.length_c   1.000
_cell.angle_alpha   90.00
_cell.angle_beta   90.00
_cell.angle_gamma   90.00
#
_symmetry.space_group_name_H-M   'P 1'
#
loop_
_entity.id
_entity.type
_entity.pdbx_description
1 polymer ?
#
loop_
_entity_poly.entity_id
_entity_poly.type
_entity_poly.pdbx_seq_one_letter_code
_entity_poly.pdbx_strand_id
1 'polypeptide(L)'
;MMKSTGPGLLALLAVTLAACGAAGNDAPPTAELIASAPAAMDGIGGSVDSVIVDAETGRVEVSGWHMLTPQTRTKVLTVYAPGASSVLSLEPKARPDVVTAINDEELANSGFTLVLQGEPGTGISELCIGFDDKHYGDRFLNANPDNPVRCTSKGQ
;
A
#
# COMPACT_ATOMS: atom_id res chain seq x y z
N MET A 1 40.99 46.55 32.58
CA MET A 1 40.95 45.10 32.29
C MET A 1 39.50 44.71 32.05
N MET A 2 39.25 44.09 30.90
CA MET A 2 37.95 43.76 30.32
C MET A 2 37.17 42.67 31.09
N LYS A 3 35.83 42.78 31.09
CA LYS A 3 34.85 41.67 30.95
C LYS A 3 33.47 42.29 30.67
N SER A 4 33.04 42.35 29.41
CA SER A 4 32.17 41.38 28.69
C SER A 4 30.80 41.25 29.36
N THR A 5 29.72 41.92 28.95
CA THR A 5 28.85 41.69 27.77
C THR A 5 28.51 40.21 27.52
N GLY A 6 27.22 39.87 27.57
CA GLY A 6 26.65 38.66 26.98
C GLY A 6 25.27 38.29 27.53
N PRO A 7 24.29 37.90 26.70
CA PRO A 7 22.88 38.26 26.86
C PRO A 7 21.94 37.10 27.26
N GLY A 8 20.71 37.49 27.59
CA GLY A 8 19.61 36.62 27.99
C GLY A 8 19.29 35.51 27.00
N LEU A 9 19.04 34.33 27.56
CA LEU A 9 18.53 33.18 26.83
C LEU A 9 17.00 33.25 26.84
N LEU A 10 16.41 33.64 25.70
CA LEU A 10 14.99 33.39 25.44
C LEU A 10 14.78 31.88 25.38
N ALA A 11 13.99 31.34 26.31
CA ALA A 11 13.50 29.98 26.21
C ALA A 11 12.45 29.90 25.08
N LEU A 12 12.81 29.29 23.95
CA LEU A 12 11.83 28.84 22.97
C LEU A 12 11.00 27.72 23.59
N LEU A 13 9.74 28.02 23.91
CA LEU A 13 8.71 27.02 24.15
C LEU A 13 8.41 26.33 22.81
N ALA A 14 8.97 25.13 22.62
CA ALA A 14 8.56 24.23 21.56
C ALA A 14 7.13 23.77 21.82
N VAL A 15 6.15 24.38 21.15
CA VAL A 15 4.79 23.85 21.09
C VAL A 15 4.84 22.60 20.23
N THR A 16 4.87 21.44 20.88
CA THR A 16 4.67 20.16 20.20
C THR A 16 3.16 19.99 20.01
N LEU A 17 2.71 20.16 18.76
CA LEU A 17 1.37 19.76 18.34
C LEU A 17 1.32 18.23 18.33
N ALA A 18 0.91 17.63 19.45
CA ALA A 18 0.55 16.23 19.49
C ALA A 18 -0.81 16.05 18.81
N ALA A 19 -0.81 15.87 17.49
CA ALA A 19 -1.95 15.31 16.77
C ALA A 19 -1.98 13.80 17.05
N CYS A 20 -2.42 13.41 18.25
CA CYS A 20 -2.70 12.02 18.56
C CYS A 20 -4.13 11.70 18.11
N GLY A 21 -4.28 11.45 16.81
CA GLY A 21 -5.40 10.66 16.31
C GLY A 21 -5.13 9.22 16.70
N ALA A 22 -6.11 8.58 17.36
CA ALA A 22 -6.02 7.22 17.86
C ALA A 22 -5.60 6.23 16.75
N ALA A 23 -4.34 5.80 16.77
CA ALA A 23 -3.90 4.61 16.07
C ALA A 23 -3.97 3.45 17.06
N GLY A 24 -4.85 2.47 16.78
CA GLY A 24 -4.84 1.19 17.47
C GLY A 24 -3.46 0.53 17.34
N ASN A 25 -3.18 -0.46 18.19
CA ASN A 25 -1.93 -1.23 18.23
C ASN A 25 -1.74 -2.14 17.00
N ASP A 26 -2.08 -1.66 15.82
CA ASP A 26 -2.01 -2.40 14.58
C ASP A 26 -0.61 -2.20 13.99
N ALA A 27 0.08 -3.31 13.76
CA ALA A 27 1.36 -3.28 13.04
C ALA A 27 1.18 -2.53 11.71
N PRO A 28 2.18 -1.76 11.26
CA PRO A 28 2.08 -1.08 9.98
C PRO A 28 1.80 -2.10 8.87
N PRO A 29 0.96 -1.75 7.88
CA PRO A 29 0.73 -2.63 6.75
C PRO A 29 2.05 -2.89 6.01
N THR A 30 2.21 -4.10 5.48
CA THR A 30 3.41 -4.55 4.78
C THR A 30 3.05 -5.10 3.39
N ALA A 31 3.99 -5.01 2.47
CA ALA A 31 3.92 -5.71 1.20
C ALA A 31 5.24 -6.42 0.94
N GLU A 32 5.17 -7.56 0.27
CA GLU A 32 6.31 -8.38 -0.09
C GLU A 32 6.34 -8.60 -1.59
N LEU A 33 7.51 -8.41 -2.19
CA LEU A 33 7.74 -8.82 -3.58
C LEU A 33 8.08 -10.30 -3.64
N ILE A 34 7.37 -11.04 -4.49
CA ILE A 34 7.66 -12.45 -4.77
C ILE A 34 8.29 -12.63 -6.14
N ALA A 35 9.19 -13.61 -6.23
CA ALA A 35 10.00 -13.83 -7.42
C ALA A 35 9.26 -14.55 -8.58
N SER A 36 8.05 -15.04 -8.34
CA SER A 36 7.30 -15.83 -9.32
C SER A 36 5.82 -15.50 -9.23
N ALA A 37 5.12 -15.63 -10.36
CA ALA A 37 3.69 -15.43 -10.38
C ALA A 37 3.03 -16.35 -9.33
N PRO A 38 2.17 -15.82 -8.46
CA PRO A 38 1.46 -16.61 -7.46
C PRO A 38 0.60 -17.68 -8.15
N ALA A 39 0.43 -18.81 -7.48
CA ALA A 39 -0.49 -19.86 -7.93
C ALA A 39 -1.93 -19.32 -7.99
N ALA A 40 -2.83 -20.05 -8.65
CA ALA A 40 -4.24 -19.68 -8.65
C ALA A 40 -4.75 -19.53 -7.20
N MET A 41 -5.21 -18.33 -6.86
CA MET A 41 -5.85 -18.02 -5.57
C MET A 41 -7.35 -18.30 -5.66
N ASP A 42 -8.04 -18.38 -4.53
CA ASP A 42 -9.43 -18.86 -4.43
C ASP A 42 -10.47 -17.92 -5.07
N GLY A 43 -10.05 -16.73 -5.51
CA GLY A 43 -10.86 -15.82 -6.32
C GLY A 43 -10.44 -14.36 -6.20
N ILE A 44 -11.33 -13.47 -6.64
CA ILE A 44 -11.16 -12.02 -6.53
C ILE A 44 -11.68 -11.53 -5.18
N GLY A 45 -10.84 -10.81 -4.45
CA GLY A 45 -11.16 -10.27 -3.13
C GLY A 45 -10.95 -8.76 -3.02
N GLY A 46 -10.86 -8.05 -4.14
CA GLY A 46 -10.61 -6.61 -4.15
C GLY A 46 -10.41 -6.08 -5.57
N SER A 47 -9.97 -4.84 -5.67
CA SER A 47 -9.68 -4.22 -6.97
C SER A 47 -8.45 -3.34 -6.90
N VAL A 48 -7.65 -3.40 -7.95
CA VAL A 48 -6.74 -2.32 -8.30
C VAL A 48 -7.58 -1.21 -8.92
N ASP A 49 -7.43 0.01 -8.44
CA ASP A 49 -8.11 1.18 -8.99
C ASP A 49 -7.25 1.85 -10.06
N SER A 50 -5.95 2.00 -9.80
CA SER A 50 -5.02 2.64 -10.74
C SER A 50 -3.60 2.08 -10.62
N VAL A 51 -2.87 2.13 -11.73
CA VAL A 51 -1.43 1.91 -11.79
C VAL A 51 -0.80 3.08 -12.54
N ILE A 52 0.09 3.81 -11.88
CA ILE A 52 0.83 4.92 -12.45
C ILE A 52 2.30 4.52 -12.52
N VAL A 53 2.86 4.51 -13.72
CA VAL A 53 4.27 4.15 -13.97
C VAL A 53 5.02 5.41 -14.35
N ASP A 54 6.02 5.77 -13.56
CA ASP A 54 7.04 6.74 -13.94
C ASP A 54 8.23 5.98 -14.53
N ALA A 55 8.31 5.94 -15.86
CA ALA A 55 9.36 5.24 -16.57
C ALA A 55 10.73 5.93 -16.42
N GLU A 56 10.79 7.22 -16.11
CA GLU A 56 12.06 7.94 -15.95
C GLU A 56 12.74 7.57 -14.63
N THR A 57 11.96 7.44 -13.56
CA THR A 57 12.46 7.10 -12.22
C THR A 57 12.36 5.61 -11.88
N GLY A 58 11.60 4.86 -12.68
CA GLY A 58 11.25 3.46 -12.38
C GLY A 58 10.24 3.33 -11.24
N ARG A 59 9.65 4.44 -10.75
CA ARG A 59 8.66 4.40 -9.67
C ARG A 59 7.31 3.94 -10.19
N VAL A 60 6.71 2.98 -9.50
CA VAL A 60 5.34 2.52 -9.78
C VAL A 60 4.47 2.78 -8.58
N GLU A 61 3.37 3.48 -8.77
CA GLU A 61 2.35 3.69 -7.75
C GLU A 61 1.08 2.92 -8.12
N VAL A 62 0.62 2.08 -7.20
CA VAL A 62 -0.57 1.28 -7.34
C VAL A 62 -1.55 1.68 -6.25
N SER A 63 -2.77 2.02 -6.63
CA SER A 63 -3.85 2.25 -5.66
C SER A 63 -4.96 1.24 -5.84
N GLY A 64 -5.62 0.89 -4.74
CA GLY A 64 -6.67 -0.12 -4.76
C GLY A 64 -7.33 -0.32 -3.41
N TRP A 65 -8.08 -1.41 -3.30
CA TRP A 65 -8.63 -1.93 -2.06
C TRP A 65 -8.67 -3.45 -2.08
N HIS A 66 -8.73 -4.03 -0.89
CA HIS A 66 -8.87 -5.47 -0.72
C HIS A 66 -9.72 -5.79 0.51
N MET A 67 -10.46 -6.90 0.46
CA MET A 67 -11.15 -7.42 1.62
C MET A 67 -10.13 -7.70 2.71
N LEU A 68 -10.42 -7.21 3.92
CA LEU A 68 -9.53 -7.32 5.06
C LEU A 68 -10.40 -7.48 6.29
N THR A 69 -10.09 -8.46 7.12
CA THR A 69 -10.74 -8.56 8.42
C THR A 69 -10.08 -7.67 9.47
N PRO A 70 -10.89 -6.99 10.31
CA PRO A 70 -10.39 -6.23 11.44
C PRO A 70 -9.73 -7.06 12.55
N GLN A 71 -9.67 -8.39 12.40
CA GLN A 71 -9.12 -9.31 13.41
C GLN A 71 -7.64 -9.61 13.18
N THR A 72 -7.18 -9.55 11.92
CA THR A 72 -5.76 -9.72 11.57
C THR A 72 -5.05 -8.37 11.47
N ARG A 73 -5.74 -7.32 10.97
CA ARG A 73 -5.34 -5.89 10.74
C ARG A 73 -3.96 -5.62 10.13
N THR A 74 -3.17 -6.67 9.95
CA THR A 74 -1.90 -6.67 9.28
C THR A 74 -2.23 -6.89 7.81
N LYS A 75 -2.16 -5.83 7.03
CA LYS A 75 -2.26 -5.95 5.57
C LYS A 75 -0.93 -6.55 5.13
N VAL A 76 -0.94 -7.78 4.62
CA VAL A 76 0.20 -8.36 3.91
C VAL A 76 -0.22 -8.48 2.46
N LEU A 77 0.33 -7.63 1.61
CA LEU A 77 0.14 -7.76 0.16
C LEU A 77 1.28 -8.59 -0.42
N THR A 78 0.94 -9.65 -1.13
CA THR A 78 1.88 -10.42 -1.93
C THR A 78 1.90 -9.84 -3.34
N VAL A 79 3.05 -9.34 -3.77
CA VAL A 79 3.18 -8.58 -5.01
C VAL A 79 4.12 -9.32 -5.96
N TYR A 80 3.61 -9.72 -7.11
CA TYR A 80 4.44 -10.15 -8.23
C TYR A 80 4.46 -9.05 -9.27
N ALA A 81 5.63 -8.44 -9.44
CA ALA A 81 5.86 -7.39 -10.42
C ALA A 81 7.24 -7.56 -11.06
N PRO A 82 7.37 -8.33 -12.15
CA PRO A 82 8.61 -8.45 -12.91
C PRO A 82 9.16 -7.06 -13.28
N GLY A 83 10.41 -6.81 -12.93
CA GLY A 83 11.05 -5.50 -13.12
C GLY A 83 11.01 -4.60 -11.88
N ALA A 84 10.23 -4.94 -10.84
CA ALA A 84 10.33 -4.31 -9.53
C ALA A 84 11.51 -4.91 -8.73
N SER A 85 12.31 -4.03 -8.12
CA SER A 85 13.44 -4.38 -7.26
C SER A 85 13.11 -4.28 -5.77
N SER A 86 12.18 -3.42 -5.36
CA SER A 86 11.76 -3.30 -3.96
C SER A 86 10.36 -2.71 -3.78
N VAL A 87 9.76 -2.97 -2.61
CA VAL A 87 8.63 -2.19 -2.10
C VAL A 87 9.19 -0.96 -1.38
N LEU A 88 8.75 0.23 -1.78
CA LEU A 88 9.13 1.49 -1.13
C LEU A 88 8.19 1.85 0.02
N SER A 89 6.88 1.71 -0.19
CA SER A 89 5.89 1.97 0.85
C SER A 89 4.56 1.25 0.60
N LEU A 90 3.82 1.01 1.68
CA LEU A 90 2.42 0.63 1.66
C LEU A 90 1.67 1.52 2.65
N GLU A 91 0.77 2.34 2.14
CA GLU A 91 0.01 3.30 2.95
C GLU A 91 -1.47 2.91 2.94
N PRO A 92 -2.13 2.85 4.11
CA PRO A 92 -3.56 2.56 4.17
C PRO A 92 -4.37 3.76 3.68
N LYS A 93 -5.51 3.49 3.03
CA LYS A 93 -6.43 4.51 2.55
C LYS A 93 -7.87 4.18 2.97
N ALA A 94 -8.61 5.21 3.39
CA ALA A 94 -10.03 5.07 3.69
C ALA A 94 -10.86 4.86 2.41
N ARG A 95 -11.87 4.01 2.47
CA ARG A 95 -12.74 3.59 1.35
C ARG A 95 -14.23 3.61 1.72
N PRO A 96 -14.81 4.76 2.06
CA PRO A 96 -16.25 4.87 2.33
C PRO A 96 -17.12 4.52 1.10
N ASP A 97 -16.55 4.67 -0.11
CA ASP A 97 -17.17 4.23 -1.36
C ASP A 97 -17.34 2.70 -1.41
N VAL A 98 -16.33 1.95 -0.97
CA VAL A 98 -16.39 0.47 -0.91
C VAL A 98 -17.38 0.02 0.15
N VAL A 99 -17.38 0.67 1.32
CA VAL A 99 -18.38 0.41 2.38
C VAL A 99 -19.79 0.56 1.83
N THR A 100 -20.05 1.65 1.10
CA THR A 100 -21.37 1.90 0.50
C THR A 100 -21.72 0.86 -0.56
N ALA A 101 -20.77 0.50 -1.43
CA ALA A 101 -21.00 -0.41 -2.54
C ALA A 101 -21.22 -1.87 -2.10
N ILE A 102 -20.51 -2.30 -1.06
CA ILE A 102 -20.53 -3.69 -0.56
C ILE A 102 -21.45 -3.83 0.66
N ASN A 103 -21.88 -2.70 1.25
CA ASN A 103 -22.66 -2.64 2.48
C ASN A 103 -21.96 -3.34 3.65
N ASP A 104 -20.67 -3.04 3.84
CA ASP A 104 -19.82 -3.59 4.90
C ASP A 104 -18.87 -2.53 5.48
N GLU A 105 -19.13 -2.14 6.73
CA GLU A 105 -18.35 -1.13 7.48
C GLU A 105 -16.94 -1.61 7.84
N GLU A 106 -16.68 -2.91 7.87
CA GLU A 106 -15.34 -3.43 8.14
C GLU A 106 -14.34 -3.04 7.04
N LEU A 107 -14.85 -2.75 5.83
CA LEU A 107 -14.06 -2.35 4.68
C LEU A 107 -13.74 -0.85 4.65
N ALA A 108 -14.09 -0.07 5.67
CA ALA A 108 -13.84 1.38 5.72
C ALA A 108 -12.35 1.74 5.54
N ASN A 109 -11.43 0.87 5.95
CA ASN A 109 -9.99 1.06 5.82
C ASN A 109 -9.33 -0.01 4.92
N SER A 110 -10.08 -0.59 3.98
CA SER A 110 -9.63 -1.61 3.03
C SER A 110 -8.68 -1.09 1.93
N GLY A 111 -8.60 0.22 1.76
CA GLY A 111 -7.82 0.84 0.70
C GLY A 111 -6.32 0.84 0.98
N PHE A 112 -5.55 0.97 -0.10
CA PHE A 112 -4.11 1.15 -0.03
C PHE A 112 -3.55 1.98 -1.18
N THR A 113 -2.36 2.53 -0.94
CA THR A 113 -1.41 2.99 -1.95
C THR A 113 -0.10 2.22 -1.75
N LEU A 114 0.31 1.46 -2.75
CA LEU A 114 1.55 0.69 -2.79
C LEU A 114 2.52 1.40 -3.74
N VAL A 115 3.75 1.61 -3.30
CA VAL A 115 4.82 2.17 -4.13
C VAL A 115 5.91 1.12 -4.31
N LEU A 116 6.24 0.82 -5.56
CA LEU A 116 7.34 -0.07 -5.94
C LEU A 116 8.45 0.74 -6.59
N GLN A 117 9.68 0.29 -6.38
CA GLN A 117 10.82 0.68 -7.19
C GLN A 117 11.05 -0.39 -8.24
N GLY A 118 11.14 0.01 -9.51
CA GLY A 118 11.65 -0.81 -10.60
C GLY A 118 12.88 -0.18 -11.25
N GLU A 119 13.32 -0.78 -12.34
CA GLU A 119 14.44 -0.26 -13.13
C GLU A 119 13.99 0.91 -14.02
N PRO A 120 14.65 2.08 -13.94
CA PRO A 120 14.44 3.19 -14.85
C PRO A 120 14.51 2.75 -16.33
N GLY A 121 13.61 3.28 -17.16
CA GLY A 121 13.51 3.01 -18.59
C GLY A 121 12.90 1.66 -18.96
N THR A 122 12.66 0.76 -17.99
CA THR A 122 12.11 -0.59 -18.24
C THR A 122 10.64 -0.68 -17.82
N GLY A 123 10.26 0.00 -16.74
CA GLY A 123 8.91 -0.11 -16.16
C GLY A 123 8.60 -1.49 -15.60
N ILE A 124 7.31 -1.78 -15.37
CA ILE A 124 6.81 -3.12 -15.05
C ILE A 124 5.82 -3.57 -16.13
N SER A 125 5.93 -4.82 -16.57
CA SER A 125 5.08 -5.40 -17.63
C SER A 125 3.93 -6.26 -17.09
N GLU A 126 4.05 -6.72 -15.85
CA GLU A 126 3.07 -7.57 -15.18
C GLU A 126 2.94 -7.16 -13.70
N LEU A 127 1.74 -7.28 -13.14
CA LEU A 127 1.43 -6.93 -11.77
C LEU A 127 0.29 -7.82 -11.31
N CYS A 128 0.61 -8.74 -10.41
CA CYS A 128 -0.35 -9.48 -9.62
C CYS A 128 -0.21 -9.06 -8.17
N ILE A 129 -1.32 -8.63 -7.57
CA ILE A 129 -1.39 -8.36 -6.14
C ILE A 129 -2.38 -9.35 -5.55
N GLY A 130 -1.89 -10.13 -4.59
CA GLY A 130 -2.69 -11.00 -3.76
C GLY A 130 -2.63 -10.56 -2.31
N PHE A 131 -3.52 -11.14 -1.51
CA PHE A 131 -3.48 -11.07 -0.06
C PHE A 131 -3.95 -12.41 0.51
N ASP A 132 -3.47 -12.72 1.71
CA ASP A 132 -3.98 -13.79 2.56
C ASP A 132 -4.70 -13.14 3.73
N ASP A 133 -6.00 -13.40 3.87
CA ASP A 133 -6.78 -13.01 5.02
C ASP A 133 -7.41 -14.24 5.67
N LYS A 134 -7.34 -14.32 7.00
CA LYS A 134 -7.86 -15.46 7.77
C LYS A 134 -9.33 -15.81 7.48
N HIS A 135 -10.15 -14.82 7.13
CA HIS A 135 -11.58 -15.02 6.85
C HIS A 135 -11.87 -15.16 5.36
N TYR A 136 -11.20 -14.36 4.52
CA TYR A 136 -11.46 -14.34 3.07
C TYR A 136 -10.63 -15.37 2.29
N GLY A 137 -9.57 -15.91 2.90
CA GLY A 137 -8.59 -16.79 2.29
C GLY A 137 -7.61 -16.05 1.39
N ASP A 138 -6.86 -16.83 0.62
CA ASP A 138 -5.96 -16.33 -0.43
C ASP A 138 -6.77 -15.79 -1.61
N ARG A 139 -6.64 -14.50 -1.91
CA ARG A 139 -7.36 -13.83 -3.01
C ARG A 139 -6.47 -12.93 -3.84
N PHE A 140 -6.84 -12.80 -5.12
CA PHE A 140 -6.30 -11.78 -6.02
C PHE A 140 -7.09 -10.48 -5.97
N LEU A 141 -6.40 -9.39 -6.27
CA LEU A 141 -7.07 -8.16 -6.65
C LEU A 141 -7.47 -8.23 -8.12
N ASN A 142 -8.68 -7.76 -8.42
CA ASN A 142 -9.10 -7.59 -9.79
C ASN A 142 -8.21 -6.55 -10.47
N ALA A 143 -7.67 -6.89 -11.63
CA ALA A 143 -6.95 -5.91 -12.43
C ALA A 143 -7.96 -4.92 -13.03
N ASN A 144 -7.65 -3.63 -12.97
CA ASN A 144 -8.40 -2.66 -13.75
C ASN A 144 -8.11 -2.91 -15.25
N PRO A 145 -9.13 -3.14 -16.10
CA PRO A 145 -8.93 -3.41 -17.53
C PRO A 145 -8.23 -2.27 -18.28
N ASP A 146 -8.33 -1.04 -17.75
CA ASP A 146 -7.73 0.17 -18.32
C ASP A 146 -6.28 0.38 -17.88
N ASN A 147 -5.77 -0.45 -16.96
CA ASN A 147 -4.36 -0.38 -16.56
C ASN A 147 -3.48 -1.13 -17.58
N PRO A 148 -2.27 -0.60 -17.86
CA PRO A 148 -1.34 -1.23 -18.79
C PRO A 148 -0.75 -2.54 -18.24
N VAL A 149 -0.88 -2.77 -16.94
CA VAL A 149 -0.28 -3.90 -16.24
C VAL A 149 -1.37 -4.90 -15.86
N ARG A 150 -1.27 -6.13 -16.39
CA ARG A 150 -2.24 -7.20 -16.14
C ARG A 150 -1.65 -8.26 -15.25
N CYS A 151 -2.50 -8.91 -14.46
CA CYS A 151 -2.12 -10.17 -13.83
C CYS A 151 -2.45 -11.31 -14.79
N THR A 152 -1.45 -12.00 -15.32
CA THR A 152 -1.68 -13.24 -16.07
C THR A 152 -1.50 -14.39 -15.10
N SER A 153 -2.53 -14.69 -14.30
CA SER A 153 -2.55 -15.97 -13.61
C SER A 153 -2.51 -17.06 -14.68
N LYS A 154 -1.51 -17.96 -14.65
CA LYS A 154 -1.52 -19.15 -15.50
C LYS A 154 -2.84 -19.90 -15.26
N GLY A 155 -3.77 -19.83 -16.22
CA GLY A 155 -5.05 -20.54 -16.15
C GLY A 155 -6.34 -19.74 -16.40
N GLN A 156 -6.26 -18.47 -16.80
CA GLN A 156 -7.39 -17.80 -17.48
C GLN A 156 -7.34 -18.00 -18.99
#